data_AF-A0A6H5GM61-F1
#
_entry.id   AF-A0A6H5GM61-F1
#
_cell.length_a   1.000
_cell.length_b   1.000
_cell.length_c   1.000
_cell.angle_alpha   90.00
_cell.angle_beta   90.00
_cell.angle_gamma   90.00
#
_symmetry.space_group_name_H-M   'P 1'
#
loop_
_entity.id
_entity.type
_entity.pdbx_description
1 polymer ?
#
loop_
_entity_poly.entity_id
_entity_poly.type
_entity_poly.pdbx_seq_one_letter_code
_entity_poly.pdbx_strand_id
1 'polypeptide(L)'
;MNSTTFYIDCLCLLPLDILYLSIGFNSILRSFRLVKIYRFWAFMDRTERHTNYPNLFRSTSLIHYLLVIFHWNGCLYRIIYKNNGFGSKNWVFGDGETADVVKQYLQSYYWCTLALTTIGDLPRPRSKGEYVFVILQLLFGLLLFATVLGHVANIVTSVSAARKEFQ
;
A
#
# COMPACT_ATOMS: atom_id res chain seq x y z
N MET A 1 9.76 -18.41 -26.38
CA MET A 1 9.10 -18.68 -25.08
C MET A 1 9.94 -18.06 -23.99
N ASN A 2 9.61 -16.84 -23.55
CA ASN A 2 10.34 -16.19 -22.45
C ASN A 2 10.01 -16.95 -21.16
N SER A 3 11.03 -17.55 -20.56
CA SER A 3 10.91 -18.57 -19.51
C SER A 3 10.32 -18.01 -18.20
N THR A 4 10.49 -16.72 -17.92
CA THR A 4 10.12 -16.10 -16.64
C THR A 4 8.61 -15.89 -16.46
N THR A 5 7.88 -15.53 -17.51
CA THR A 5 6.41 -15.35 -17.43
C THR A 5 5.70 -16.68 -17.18
N PHE A 6 6.24 -17.77 -17.72
CA PHE A 6 5.71 -19.12 -17.50
C PHE A 6 5.81 -19.56 -16.02
N TYR A 7 6.94 -19.28 -15.36
CA TYR A 7 7.09 -19.57 -13.92
C TYR A 7 6.13 -18.74 -13.06
N ILE A 8 5.93 -17.47 -13.40
CA ILE A 8 4.99 -16.59 -12.69
C ILE A 8 3.54 -17.06 -12.89
N ASP A 9 3.19 -17.50 -14.09
CA ASP A 9 1.88 -18.07 -14.40
C ASP A 9 1.65 -19.39 -13.66
N CYS A 10 2.67 -20.25 -13.57
CA CYS A 10 2.62 -21.50 -12.82
C CYS A 10 2.46 -21.25 -11.31
N LEU A 11 3.17 -20.26 -10.75
CA LEU A 11 3.00 -19.83 -9.36
C LEU A 11 1.60 -19.27 -9.10
N CYS A 12 1.00 -18.59 -10.08
CA CYS A 12 -0.36 -18.04 -10.00
C CYS A 12 -1.48 -19.10 -10.11
N LEU A 13 -1.17 -20.28 -10.66
CA LEU A 13 -2.08 -21.41 -10.81
C LEU A 13 -1.97 -22.41 -9.66
N LEU A 14 -0.98 -22.26 -8.77
CA LEU A 14 -0.89 -23.08 -7.57
C LEU A 14 -2.20 -22.96 -6.77
N PRO A 15 -2.93 -24.07 -6.55
CA PRO A 15 -4.17 -24.07 -5.81
C PRO A 15 -3.87 -23.96 -4.32
N LEU A 16 -3.41 -22.77 -3.90
CA LEU A 16 -3.17 -22.41 -2.50
C LEU A 16 -4.45 -22.52 -1.64
N ASP A 17 -5.61 -22.57 -2.29
CA ASP A 17 -6.90 -22.86 -1.69
C ASP A 17 -7.01 -24.32 -1.16
N ILE A 18 -6.21 -25.28 -1.68
CA ILE A 18 -6.16 -26.68 -1.16
C ILE A 18 -5.37 -26.75 0.16
N LEU A 19 -4.33 -25.92 0.32
CA LEU A 19 -3.55 -25.82 1.55
C LEU A 19 -4.40 -25.32 2.74
N TYR A 20 -5.52 -24.65 2.44
CA TYR A 20 -6.49 -24.16 3.41
C TYR A 20 -7.21 -25.28 4.16
N LEU A 21 -7.35 -26.45 3.55
CA LEU A 21 -8.00 -27.62 4.16
C LEU A 21 -7.16 -28.21 5.31
N SER A 22 -5.85 -27.95 5.34
CA SER A 22 -4.91 -28.56 6.29
C SER A 22 -4.39 -27.62 7.40
N ILE A 23 -4.34 -26.30 7.17
CA ILE A 23 -3.69 -25.33 8.09
C ILE A 23 -4.69 -24.44 8.85
N GLY A 24 -5.97 -24.45 8.46
CA GLY A 24 -7.01 -23.57 9.02
C GLY A 24 -7.06 -22.18 8.36
N PHE A 25 -8.09 -21.40 8.72
CA PHE A 25 -8.44 -20.11 8.09
C PHE A 25 -7.38 -19.02 8.38
N ASN A 26 -6.31 -18.95 7.59
CA ASN A 26 -5.29 -17.89 7.68
C ASN A 26 -5.40 -16.89 6.52
N SER A 27 -5.82 -15.65 6.81
CA SER A 27 -5.98 -14.58 5.81
C SER A 27 -4.69 -14.21 5.06
N ILE A 28 -3.52 -14.45 5.67
CA ILE A 28 -2.20 -14.19 5.06
C ILE A 28 -1.92 -15.09 3.84
N LEU A 29 -2.47 -16.30 3.80
CA LEU A 29 -2.28 -17.21 2.66
C LEU A 29 -2.96 -16.70 1.38
N ARG A 30 -3.96 -15.81 1.49
CA ARG A 30 -4.58 -15.15 0.32
C ARG A 30 -3.70 -14.05 -0.28
N SER A 31 -2.72 -13.51 0.46
CA SER A 31 -1.83 -12.46 -0.05
C SER A 31 -0.93 -12.94 -1.20
N PHE A 32 -0.67 -14.25 -1.31
CA PHE A 32 0.04 -14.83 -2.47
C PHE A 32 -0.73 -14.65 -3.79
N ARG A 33 -2.04 -14.37 -3.76
CA ARG A 33 -2.81 -14.03 -4.96
C ARG A 33 -2.39 -12.67 -5.56
N LEU A 34 -1.69 -11.82 -4.80
CA LEU A 34 -1.09 -10.57 -5.27
C LEU A 34 0.04 -10.79 -6.29
N VAL A 35 0.57 -12.02 -6.43
CA VAL A 35 1.56 -12.35 -7.47
C VAL A 35 1.01 -12.01 -8.87
N LYS A 36 -0.31 -12.04 -9.07
CA LYS A 36 -0.97 -11.62 -10.33
C LYS A 36 -0.84 -10.13 -10.66
N ILE A 37 -0.22 -9.32 -9.80
CA ILE A 37 -0.04 -7.88 -10.05
C ILE A 37 0.72 -7.61 -11.36
N TYR A 38 1.57 -8.52 -11.84
CA TYR A 38 2.25 -8.40 -13.16
C TYR A 38 1.26 -8.17 -14.32
N ARG A 39 0.07 -8.78 -14.26
CA ARG A 39 -0.99 -8.56 -15.28
C ARG A 39 -1.58 -7.16 -15.20
N PHE A 40 -1.67 -6.60 -13.99
CA PHE A 40 -2.11 -5.23 -13.80
C PHE A 40 -1.10 -4.23 -14.37
N TRP A 41 0.20 -4.45 -14.15
CA TRP A 41 1.26 -3.63 -14.78
C TRP A 41 1.20 -3.71 -16.31
N ALA A 42 1.05 -4.91 -16.87
CA ALA A 42 0.93 -5.11 -18.32
C ALA A 42 -0.34 -4.45 -18.91
N PHE A 43 -1.45 -4.47 -18.17
CA PHE A 43 -2.66 -3.76 -18.54
C PHE A 43 -2.44 -2.25 -18.52
N MET A 44 -1.85 -1.70 -17.45
CA MET A 44 -1.58 -0.27 -17.37
C MET A 44 -0.65 0.23 -18.48
N ASP A 45 0.43 -0.49 -18.79
CA ASP A 45 1.34 -0.14 -19.89
C ASP A 45 0.62 -0.12 -21.24
N ARG A 46 -0.34 -1.04 -21.44
CA ARG A 46 -1.16 -1.04 -22.64
C ARG A 46 -2.14 0.12 -22.66
N THR A 47 -2.76 0.45 -21.53
CA THR A 47 -3.69 1.57 -21.42
C THR A 47 -2.98 2.92 -21.59
N GLU A 48 -1.75 3.07 -21.09
CA GLU A 48 -0.93 4.27 -21.30
C GLU A 48 -0.69 4.52 -22.79
N ARG A 49 -0.35 3.47 -23.56
CA ARG A 49 -0.11 3.55 -25.00
C ARG A 49 -1.34 3.88 -25.85
N HIS A 50 -2.54 3.58 -25.36
CA HIS A 50 -3.79 3.83 -26.07
C HIS A 50 -4.49 5.13 -25.64
N THR A 51 -3.92 5.89 -24.70
CA THR A 51 -4.55 7.11 -24.16
C THR A 51 -4.02 8.38 -24.82
N ASN A 52 -4.92 9.27 -25.23
CA ASN A 52 -4.58 10.56 -25.85
C ASN A 52 -3.97 11.60 -24.88
N TYR A 53 -4.04 11.34 -23.56
CA TYR A 53 -3.53 12.21 -22.49
C TYR A 53 -2.62 11.44 -21.52
N PRO A 54 -1.36 11.15 -21.90
CA PRO A 54 -0.46 10.29 -21.13
C PRO A 54 -0.19 10.81 -19.71
N ASN A 55 -0.09 12.14 -19.53
CA ASN A 55 0.18 12.75 -18.22
C ASN A 55 -0.98 12.55 -17.22
N LEU A 56 -2.25 12.58 -17.68
CA LEU A 56 -3.42 12.35 -16.83
C LEU A 56 -3.53 10.89 -16.42
N PHE A 57 -3.25 9.96 -17.34
CA PHE A 57 -3.24 8.53 -17.05
C PHE A 57 -2.16 8.19 -16.03
N ARG A 58 -0.92 8.66 -16.23
CA ARG A 58 0.19 8.48 -15.28
C ARG A 58 -0.15 9.01 -13.88
N SER A 59 -0.81 10.17 -13.79
CA SER A 59 -1.26 10.74 -12.51
C SER A 59 -2.31 9.87 -11.83
N THR A 60 -3.29 9.37 -12.59
CA THR A 60 -4.35 8.48 -12.07
C THR A 60 -3.78 7.16 -11.56
N SER A 61 -2.84 6.57 -12.31
CA SER A 61 -2.12 5.37 -11.91
C SER A 61 -1.33 5.58 -10.61
N LEU A 62 -0.64 6.71 -10.47
CA LEU A 62 0.08 7.05 -9.23
C LEU A 62 -0.87 7.15 -8.03
N ILE A 63 -2.01 7.83 -8.18
CA ILE A 63 -3.04 7.93 -7.13
C ILE A 63 -3.55 6.54 -6.73
N HIS A 64 -3.80 5.67 -7.70
CA HIS A 64 -4.22 4.29 -7.43
C HIS A 64 -3.17 3.53 -6.62
N TYR A 65 -1.88 3.64 -6.98
CA TYR A 65 -0.80 3.02 -6.22
C TYR A 65 -0.73 3.53 -4.78
N LEU A 66 -0.87 4.84 -4.56
CA LEU A 66 -0.89 5.41 -3.21
C LEU A 66 -2.05 4.87 -2.36
N LEU A 67 -3.25 4.79 -2.93
CA LEU A 67 -4.43 4.24 -2.23
C LEU A 67 -4.24 2.78 -1.83
N VAL A 68 -3.67 1.95 -2.72
CA VAL A 68 -3.38 0.54 -2.41
C VAL A 68 -2.36 0.43 -1.28
N ILE A 69 -1.32 1.26 -1.31
CA ILE A 69 -0.30 1.29 -0.26
C ILE A 69 -0.93 1.68 1.10
N PHE A 70 -1.78 2.71 1.12
CA PHE A 70 -2.46 3.14 2.35
C PHE A 70 -3.37 2.05 2.90
N HIS A 71 -4.11 1.36 2.03
CA HIS A 71 -4.97 0.24 2.40
C HIS A 71 -4.16 -0.93 3.00
N TRP A 72 -3.07 -1.33 2.35
CA TRP A 72 -2.20 -2.40 2.85
C TRP A 72 -1.57 -2.03 4.17
N ASN A 73 -1.19 -0.77 4.34
CA ASN A 73 -0.64 -0.28 5.59
C ASN A 73 -1.62 -0.43 6.77
N GLY A 74 -2.85 0.05 6.58
CA GLY A 74 -3.93 -0.11 7.56
C GLY A 74 -4.26 -1.58 7.87
N CYS A 75 -4.28 -2.44 6.84
CA CYS A 75 -4.53 -3.87 7.00
C CYS A 75 -3.38 -4.59 7.74
N LEU A 76 -2.12 -4.28 7.41
CA LEU A 76 -0.95 -4.82 8.11
C LEU A 76 -0.96 -4.44 9.58
N TYR A 77 -1.21 -3.16 9.88
CA TYR A 77 -1.33 -2.69 11.26
C TYR A 77 -2.41 -3.44 12.04
N ARG A 78 -3.60 -3.63 11.45
CA ARG A 78 -4.69 -4.41 12.06
C ARG A 78 -4.32 -5.87 12.31
N ILE A 79 -3.61 -6.51 11.38
CA ILE A 79 -3.15 -7.90 11.53
C ILE A 79 -2.15 -8.00 12.70
N ILE A 80 -1.17 -7.10 12.76
CA ILE A 80 -0.17 -7.10 13.83
C ILE A 80 -0.82 -6.84 15.19
N TYR A 81 -1.78 -5.90 15.23
CA TYR A 81 -2.57 -5.62 16.43
C TYR A 81 -3.36 -6.85 16.90
N LYS A 82 -4.09 -7.53 16.00
CA LYS A 82 -4.85 -8.75 16.32
C LYS A 82 -3.95 -9.88 16.82
N ASN A 83 -2.74 -10.00 16.28
CA ASN A 83 -1.80 -11.06 16.65
C ASN A 83 -0.98 -10.74 17.90
N ASN A 84 -1.36 -9.69 18.65
CA ASN A 84 -0.66 -9.24 19.87
C ASN A 84 0.83 -8.94 19.65
N GLY A 85 1.22 -8.57 18.42
CA GLY A 85 2.61 -8.57 17.96
C GLY A 85 3.55 -7.61 18.71
N PHE A 86 3.00 -6.65 19.44
CA PHE A 86 3.77 -5.65 20.18
C PHE A 86 3.70 -5.81 21.71
N GLY A 87 2.87 -6.72 22.23
CA GLY A 87 2.69 -6.97 23.66
C GLY A 87 2.05 -5.82 24.47
N SER A 88 1.77 -4.67 23.84
CA SER A 88 1.14 -3.51 24.45
C SER A 88 -0.37 -3.54 24.18
N LYS A 89 -1.16 -3.64 25.24
CA LYS A 89 -2.60 -3.39 25.15
C LYS A 89 -2.83 -1.88 25.23
N ASN A 90 -3.68 -1.36 24.36
CA ASN A 90 -4.12 0.04 24.32
C ASN A 90 -3.13 1.10 23.82
N TRP A 91 -2.25 0.77 22.88
CA TRP A 91 -1.39 1.80 22.28
C TRP A 91 -2.19 2.79 21.40
N VAL A 92 -3.16 2.29 20.62
CA VAL A 92 -3.98 3.11 19.69
C VAL A 92 -5.48 2.95 19.91
N PHE A 93 -5.94 1.80 20.40
CA PHE A 93 -7.36 1.55 20.68
C PHE A 93 -7.58 1.51 22.19
N GLY A 94 -8.54 2.26 22.72
CA GLY A 94 -8.93 2.14 24.13
C GLY A 94 -9.83 0.92 24.35
N ASP A 95 -9.75 0.29 25.53
CA ASP A 95 -10.47 -0.93 25.92
C ASP A 95 -12.02 -0.85 25.81
N GLY A 96 -12.62 0.32 25.52
CA GLY A 96 -14.06 0.56 25.57
C GLY A 96 -14.82 0.69 24.23
N GLU A 97 -14.17 0.64 23.06
CA GLU A 97 -14.82 0.97 21.77
C GLU A 97 -14.94 -0.22 20.77
N THR A 98 -15.35 -1.42 21.18
CA THR A 98 -15.03 -2.64 20.41
C THR A 98 -16.16 -3.61 20.09
N ALA A 99 -17.29 -3.13 19.55
CA ALA A 99 -18.23 -4.04 18.86
C ALA A 99 -18.15 -3.94 17.32
N ASP A 100 -17.90 -2.75 16.75
CA ASP A 100 -18.00 -2.56 15.30
C ASP A 100 -16.66 -2.76 14.57
N VAL A 101 -16.63 -3.75 13.67
CA VAL A 101 -15.49 -4.10 12.82
C VAL A 101 -15.15 -3.00 11.82
N VAL A 102 -16.13 -2.19 11.41
CA VAL A 102 -15.93 -1.09 10.45
C VAL A 102 -15.26 0.08 11.13
N LYS A 103 -15.73 0.46 12.32
CA LYS A 103 -15.11 1.52 13.13
C LYS A 103 -13.63 1.23 13.42
N GLN A 104 -13.31 0.00 13.82
CA GLN A 104 -11.91 -0.40 14.06
C GLN A 104 -11.04 -0.33 12.80
N TYR A 105 -11.58 -0.71 11.65
CA TYR A 105 -10.88 -0.60 10.38
C TYR A 105 -10.63 0.86 9.98
N LEU A 106 -11.65 1.72 10.09
CA LEU A 106 -11.52 3.14 9.79
C LEU A 106 -10.52 3.84 10.72
N GLN A 107 -10.52 3.51 12.01
CA GLN A 107 -9.54 4.03 12.97
C GLN A 107 -8.12 3.55 12.64
N SER A 108 -7.94 2.27 12.32
CA SER A 108 -6.64 1.72 11.88
C SER A 108 -6.12 2.43 10.64
N TYR A 109 -7.00 2.63 9.65
CA TYR A 109 -6.69 3.27 8.39
C TYR A 109 -6.34 4.75 8.58
N TYR A 110 -7.10 5.46 9.42
CA TYR A 110 -6.83 6.86 9.78
C TYR A 110 -5.46 7.01 10.45
N TRP A 111 -5.17 6.19 11.45
CA TRP A 111 -3.89 6.23 12.16
C TRP A 111 -2.70 5.91 11.25
N CYS A 112 -2.82 4.89 10.41
CA CYS A 112 -1.80 4.52 9.42
C CYS A 112 -1.58 5.60 8.37
N THR A 113 -2.65 6.27 7.93
CA THR A 113 -2.57 7.37 6.97
C THR A 113 -1.84 8.56 7.57
N LEU A 114 -2.14 8.93 8.81
CA LEU A 114 -1.41 9.97 9.55
C LEU A 114 0.08 9.62 9.69
N ALA A 115 0.37 8.39 10.14
CA ALA A 115 1.74 7.90 10.28
C ALA A 115 2.52 8.00 8.96
N LEU A 116 1.93 7.54 7.87
CA LEU A 116 2.58 7.45 6.57
C LEU A 116 2.68 8.80 5.85
N THR A 117 1.72 9.69 6.06
CA THR A 117 1.79 11.07 5.55
C THR A 117 2.68 11.96 6.40
N THR A 118 3.22 11.44 7.52
CA THR A 118 4.00 12.20 8.52
C THR A 118 3.21 13.36 9.13
N ILE A 119 1.88 13.34 8.98
CA ILE A 119 0.96 14.34 9.52
C ILE A 119 0.41 13.77 10.82
N GLY A 120 0.69 14.43 11.94
CA GLY A 120 -0.01 14.16 13.20
C GLY A 120 0.92 13.88 14.38
N ASP A 121 0.38 14.13 15.56
CA ASP A 121 1.01 13.80 16.84
C ASP A 121 0.68 12.34 17.17
N LEU A 122 1.54 11.42 16.76
CA LEU A 122 1.33 9.99 17.01
C LEU A 122 1.56 9.66 18.49
N PRO A 123 0.72 8.81 19.11
CA PRO A 123 0.92 8.38 20.48
C PRO A 123 2.28 7.69 20.63
N ARG A 124 3.03 8.09 21.65
CA ARG A 124 4.40 7.61 21.86
C ARG A 124 4.41 6.07 21.97
N PRO A 125 5.19 5.37 21.13
CA PRO A 125 5.35 3.92 21.24
C PRO A 125 5.95 3.56 22.60
N ARG A 126 5.54 2.41 23.15
CA ARG A 126 5.94 1.90 24.47
C ARG A 126 6.81 0.66 24.36
N SER A 127 6.63 -0.13 23.30
CA SER A 127 7.37 -1.38 23.06
C SER A 127 8.45 -1.19 22.00
N LYS A 128 9.58 -1.91 22.13
CA LYS A 128 10.69 -1.86 21.15
C LYS A 128 10.21 -2.18 19.74
N GLY A 129 9.24 -3.10 19.60
CA GLY A 129 8.65 -3.45 18.30
C GLY A 129 7.83 -2.31 17.69
N GLU A 130 7.11 -1.55 18.52
CA GLU A 130 6.31 -0.39 18.05
C GLU A 130 7.24 0.70 17.54
N TYR A 131 8.35 0.97 18.23
CA TYR A 131 9.36 1.92 17.76
C TYR A 131 9.91 1.54 16.38
N VAL A 132 10.31 0.28 16.19
CA VAL A 132 10.82 -0.18 14.89
C VAL A 132 9.75 -0.05 13.80
N PHE A 133 8.50 -0.42 14.11
CA PHE A 133 7.39 -0.31 13.17
C PHE A 133 7.13 1.14 12.76
N VAL A 134 7.05 2.07 13.72
CA VAL A 134 6.84 3.51 13.45
C VAL A 134 8.01 4.11 12.67
N ILE A 135 9.26 3.76 13.00
CA ILE A 135 10.43 4.26 12.27
C ILE A 135 10.40 3.79 10.82
N LEU A 136 10.14 2.50 10.56
CA LEU A 136 10.01 1.98 9.20
C LEU A 136 8.86 2.65 8.45
N GLN A 137 7.73 2.87 9.13
CA GLN A 137 6.56 3.55 8.59
C GLN A 137 6.87 4.98 8.15
N LEU A 138 7.58 5.73 8.99
CA LEU A 138 7.98 7.12 8.72
C LEU A 138 9.01 7.20 7.59
N LEU A 139 10.01 6.30 7.56
CA LEU A 139 10.98 6.25 6.46
C LEU A 139 10.30 5.96 5.13
N PHE A 140 9.39 4.99 5.11
CA PHE A 140 8.62 4.66 3.91
C PHE A 140 7.69 5.82 3.48
N GLY A 141 7.06 6.50 4.45
CA GLY A 141 6.26 7.70 4.22
C GLY A 141 7.04 8.85 3.59
N LEU A 142 8.23 9.14 4.10
CA LEU A 142 9.12 10.16 3.57
C LEU A 142 9.51 9.86 2.11
N LEU A 143 9.87 8.61 1.81
CA LEU A 143 10.20 8.19 0.45
C LEU A 143 9.00 8.32 -0.49
N LEU A 144 7.80 7.91 -0.07
CA LEU A 144 6.59 8.08 -0.87
C LEU A 144 6.32 9.55 -1.16
N PHE A 145 6.39 10.42 -0.15
CA PHE A 145 6.16 11.85 -0.33
C PHE A 145 7.16 12.47 -1.31
N ALA A 146 8.45 12.11 -1.21
CA ALA A 146 9.47 12.53 -2.16
C ALA A 146 9.17 12.06 -3.59
N THR A 147 8.67 10.83 -3.76
CA THR A 147 8.32 10.27 -5.08
C THR A 147 7.13 11.02 -5.70
N VAL A 148 6.10 11.33 -4.90
CA VAL A 148 4.91 12.07 -5.35
C VAL A 148 5.28 13.50 -5.77
N LEU A 149 6.08 14.20 -4.96
CA LEU A 149 6.59 15.53 -5.31
C LEU A 149 7.42 15.51 -6.59
N GLY A 150 8.30 14.51 -6.76
CA GLY A 150 9.08 14.33 -7.99
C GLY A 150 8.17 14.11 -9.21
N HIS A 151 7.12 13.31 -9.07
CA HIS A 151 6.13 13.12 -10.14
C HIS A 151 5.39 14.40 -10.51
N VAL A 152 4.93 15.18 -9.52
CA VAL A 152 4.24 16.46 -9.78
C VAL A 152 5.19 17.46 -10.43
N ALA A 153 6.44 17.55 -9.97
CA ALA A 153 7.46 18.42 -10.57
C ALA A 153 7.75 18.06 -12.05
N ASN A 154 7.83 16.77 -12.37
CA ASN A 154 7.99 16.29 -13.75
C ASN A 154 6.81 16.69 -14.64
N ILE A 155 5.59 16.66 -14.12
CA ILE A 155 4.40 17.12 -14.87
C ILE A 155 4.48 18.63 -15.11
N VAL A 156 4.77 19.41 -14.08
CA VAL A 156 4.86 20.89 -14.19
C VAL A 156 5.94 21.31 -15.19
N THR A 157 7.10 20.67 -15.14
CA THR A 157 8.19 20.94 -16.10
C THR A 157 7.81 20.56 -17.52
N SER A 158 7.14 19.42 -17.73
CA SER A 158 6.67 19.00 -19.06
C SER A 158 5.64 19.97 -19.67
N VAL A 159 4.70 20.47 -18.85
CA VAL A 159 3.70 21.45 -19.29
C VAL A 159 4.33 22.82 -19.55
N SER A 160 5.30 23.20 -18.72
CA SER A 160 6.01 24.47 -18.85
C SER A 160 7.00 24.50 -20.00
N ALA A 161 7.56 23.35 -20.41
CA ALA A 161 8.47 23.23 -21.54
C ALA A 161 7.81 23.67 -22.85
N ALA A 162 6.57 23.22 -23.10
CA ALA A 162 5.79 23.64 -24.26
C ALA A 162 5.61 25.16 -24.30
N ARG A 163 5.37 25.81 -23.14
CA ARG A 163 5.24 27.27 -23.07
C ARG A 163 6.57 28.00 -23.30
N LYS A 164 7.69 27.40 -22.86
CA LYS A 164 9.03 27.99 -22.96
C LYS A 164 9.60 27.96 -24.39
N GLU A 165 9.15 27.04 -25.24
CA GLU A 165 9.53 27.02 -26.67
C GLU A 165 8.86 28.14 -27.49
N PHE A 166 7.75 28.72 -27.02
CA PHE A 166 7.03 29.80 -27.72
C PHE A 166 7.46 31.21 -27.28
N GLN A 167 8.36 31.35 -26.30
CA GLN A 167 8.92 32.63 -25.85
C GLN A 167 10.37 32.75 -26.28
#